data_AF-A0A1D1ZVT7-F1
#
_entry.id   AF-A0A1D1ZVT7-F1
#
_cell.length_a   1.000
_cell.length_b   1.000
_cell.length_c   1.000
_cell.angle_alpha   90.00
_cell.angle_beta   90.00
_cell.angle_gamma   90.00
#
_symmetry.space_group_name_H-M   'P 1'
#
loop_
_entity.id
_entity.type
_entity.pdbx_description
1 polymer ?
#
loop_
_entity_poly.entity_id
_entity_poly.type
_entity_poly.pdbx_seq_one_letter_code
_entity_poly.pdbx_strand_id
1 'polypeptide(L)'
;MRAQSPGSSVYAGSIPASAAAAGTLVRWHVVVRDEAGNEGRDPAPPETTDPQNFGTIVADTSDSTSLPIFELFCADANAPWSTGPESGGQALTGGKGYVDGCSLWFNGTYYDNVSLRRKGSTSLAWPKPKMRVSAGNQGKVFATSAGYKVKSFSLSANWAEPGENTFTREPLVWKTFQEMGVDYLESYQSHVRFNGAYFGRFIYVEDWTPESLKRNGYDTSDIGSLFKSESGEYSNLRWDLPKDQVPFYWGQDEPKADESALLLELTRGLAGAGSKERENYLFDGLNLPKVINYMAAQTLIL
;
A
#
# COMPACT_ATOMS: atom_id res chain seq x y z
N MET A 1 -12.28 33.66 10.72
CA MET A 1 -11.12 33.80 11.63
C MET A 1 -11.16 35.19 12.26
N ARG A 2 -10.53 35.38 13.43
CA ARG A 2 -10.33 36.69 14.07
C ARG A 2 -8.85 36.85 14.41
N ALA A 3 -8.35 38.08 14.38
CA ALA A 3 -7.01 38.36 14.89
C ALA A 3 -6.96 38.07 16.39
N GLN A 4 -5.87 37.47 16.88
CA GLN A 4 -5.74 37.14 18.30
C GLN A 4 -5.72 38.39 19.21
N SER A 5 -5.29 39.52 18.68
CA SER A 5 -5.32 40.84 19.31
C SER A 5 -5.31 41.94 18.23
N PRO A 6 -5.70 43.20 18.55
CA PRO A 6 -5.61 44.31 17.62
C PRO A 6 -4.18 44.49 17.08
N GLY A 7 -4.00 44.51 15.77
CA GLY A 7 -2.69 44.61 15.11
C GLY A 7 -1.89 43.31 15.01
N SER A 8 -2.43 42.16 15.43
CA SER A 8 -1.75 40.86 15.33
C SER A 8 -1.70 40.35 13.89
N SER A 9 -0.57 39.74 13.52
CA SER A 9 -0.41 38.93 12.30
C SER A 9 -0.91 37.48 12.47
N VAL A 10 -1.36 37.11 13.67
CA VAL A 10 -1.85 35.76 13.99
C VAL A 10 -3.36 35.75 14.03
N TYR A 11 -3.95 34.92 13.17
CA TYR A 11 -5.39 34.72 13.06
C TYR A 11 -5.78 33.33 13.54
N ALA A 12 -6.91 33.23 14.24
CA ALA A 12 -7.45 31.97 14.72
C ALA A 12 -8.92 31.79 14.34
N GLY A 13 -9.33 30.54 14.15
CA GLY A 13 -10.71 30.12 14.00
C GLY A 13 -10.88 28.76 14.68
N SER A 14 -12.08 28.49 15.16
CA SER A 14 -12.43 27.19 15.75
C SER A 14 -13.65 26.61 15.03
N ILE A 15 -13.61 25.31 14.77
CA ILE A 15 -14.76 24.53 14.34
C ILE A 15 -15.21 23.77 15.59
N PRO A 16 -16.37 24.08 16.18
CA PRO A 16 -16.80 23.44 17.41
C PRO A 16 -17.08 21.96 17.16
N ALA A 17 -16.77 21.09 18.13
CA ALA A 17 -17.00 19.65 18.01
C ALA A 17 -18.47 19.30 17.74
N SER A 18 -19.41 20.13 18.21
CA SER A 18 -20.85 19.99 17.94
C SER A 18 -21.24 20.28 16.48
N ALA A 19 -20.33 20.80 15.65
CA ALA A 19 -20.61 21.09 14.24
C ALA A 19 -20.61 19.85 13.35
N ALA A 20 -20.05 18.72 13.82
CA ALA A 20 -19.91 17.50 13.04
C ALA A 20 -20.06 16.27 13.92
N ALA A 21 -20.87 15.30 13.47
CA ALA A 21 -21.02 14.03 14.17
C ALA A 21 -19.79 13.12 13.96
N ALA A 22 -19.60 12.13 14.83
CA ALA A 22 -18.59 11.08 14.64
C ALA A 22 -18.67 10.48 13.23
N GLY A 23 -17.51 10.27 12.62
CA GLY A 23 -17.37 9.78 11.25
C GLY A 23 -17.49 10.81 10.14
N THR A 24 -17.83 12.06 10.48
CA THR A 24 -17.92 13.14 9.49
C THR A 24 -16.52 13.61 9.11
N LEU A 25 -16.28 13.75 7.81
CA LEU A 25 -15.10 14.42 7.28
C LEU A 25 -15.24 15.93 7.42
N VAL A 26 -14.27 16.57 8.06
CA VAL A 26 -14.13 18.03 8.11
C VAL A 26 -12.86 18.39 7.35
N ARG A 27 -13.00 19.09 6.21
CA ARG A 27 -11.89 19.57 5.38
C ARG A 27 -11.88 21.09 5.33
N TRP A 28 -10.70 21.68 5.42
CA TRP A 28 -10.55 23.13 5.33
C TRP A 28 -9.21 23.52 4.71
N HIS A 29 -9.14 24.75 4.24
CA HIS A 29 -7.92 25.45 3.87
C HIS A 29 -8.05 26.90 4.32
N VAL A 30 -6.92 27.60 4.36
CA VAL A 30 -6.86 29.02 4.71
C VAL A 30 -6.63 29.82 3.45
N VAL A 31 -7.40 30.88 3.24
CA VAL A 31 -7.15 31.88 2.20
C VAL A 31 -6.88 33.22 2.86
N VAL A 32 -5.81 33.88 2.44
CA VAL A 32 -5.48 35.25 2.85
C VAL A 32 -5.52 36.11 1.60
N ARG A 33 -6.14 37.29 1.68
CA ARG A 33 -6.20 38.27 0.61
C ARG A 33 -5.61 39.59 1.12
N ASP A 34 -4.68 40.18 0.37
CA ASP A 34 -4.11 41.50 0.69
C ASP A 34 -4.98 42.65 0.13
N GLU A 35 -4.64 43.90 0.47
CA GLU A 35 -5.36 45.10 0.02
C GLU A 35 -5.22 45.34 -1.49
N ALA A 36 -4.19 44.79 -2.13
CA ALA A 36 -4.00 44.83 -3.59
C ALA A 36 -4.81 43.74 -4.32
N GLY A 37 -5.48 42.85 -3.57
CA GLY A 37 -6.31 41.77 -4.10
C GLY A 37 -5.55 40.48 -4.40
N ASN A 38 -4.27 40.37 -4.03
CA ASN A 38 -3.51 39.12 -4.17
C ASN A 38 -3.99 38.10 -3.14
N GLU A 39 -4.10 36.83 -3.54
CA GLU A 39 -4.51 35.74 -2.66
C GLU A 39 -3.40 34.72 -2.43
N GLY A 40 -3.23 34.31 -1.17
CA GLY A 40 -2.45 33.14 -0.78
C GLY A 40 -3.36 32.07 -0.19
N ARG A 41 -3.04 30.80 -0.41
CA ARG A 41 -3.79 29.64 0.13
C ARG A 41 -2.85 28.68 0.86
N ASP A 42 -3.31 28.13 1.98
CA ASP A 42 -2.62 27.08 2.73
C ASP A 42 -3.56 25.87 3.02
N PRO A 43 -3.17 24.62 2.69
CA PRO A 43 -1.95 24.25 1.97
C PRO A 43 -1.94 24.87 0.58
N ALA A 44 -0.74 25.22 0.10
CA ALA A 44 -0.57 25.69 -1.27
C ALA A 44 -1.19 24.63 -2.21
N PRO A 45 -2.02 25.04 -3.18
CA PRO A 45 -2.52 24.08 -4.16
C PRO A 45 -1.30 23.42 -4.84
N PRO A 46 -1.23 22.09 -4.88
CA PRO A 46 -0.13 21.41 -5.55
C PRO A 46 -0.10 21.82 -7.02
N GLU A 47 1.03 21.61 -7.71
CA GLU A 47 1.08 21.80 -9.18
C GLU A 47 0.17 20.81 -9.94
N THR A 48 -0.43 19.85 -9.24
CA THR A 48 -1.42 18.90 -9.74
C THR A 48 -2.85 19.45 -9.64
N THR A 49 -3.78 18.85 -10.39
CA THR A 49 -5.20 19.26 -10.45
C THR A 49 -6.00 19.09 -9.17
N ASP A 50 -5.50 18.38 -8.16
CA ASP A 50 -6.26 18.06 -6.94
C ASP A 50 -5.81 18.93 -5.75
N PRO A 51 -6.59 19.95 -5.35
CA PRO A 51 -6.22 20.80 -4.22
C PRO A 51 -6.15 20.00 -2.93
N GLN A 52 -5.01 20.05 -2.24
CA GLN A 52 -4.88 19.51 -0.88
C GLN A 52 -5.60 20.42 0.11
N ASN A 53 -6.11 19.84 1.20
CA ASN A 53 -6.72 20.54 2.32
C ASN A 53 -6.17 19.96 3.62
N PHE A 54 -6.20 20.77 4.67
CA PHE A 54 -6.18 20.23 6.02
C PHE A 54 -7.49 19.51 6.29
N GLY A 55 -7.48 18.61 7.26
CA GLY A 55 -8.69 17.89 7.59
C GLY A 55 -8.58 17.04 8.84
N THR A 56 -9.72 16.49 9.20
CA THR A 56 -9.85 15.43 10.19
C THR A 56 -11.12 14.63 9.89
N ILE A 57 -11.18 13.40 10.38
CA ILE A 57 -12.42 12.64 10.45
C ILE A 57 -12.79 12.61 11.93
N VAL A 58 -14.00 13.04 12.27
CA VAL A 58 -14.41 13.15 13.67
C VAL A 58 -14.39 11.76 14.31
N ALA A 59 -13.53 11.55 15.29
CA ALA A 59 -13.40 10.27 15.96
C ALA A 59 -14.72 9.84 16.63
N ASP A 60 -15.01 8.54 16.58
CA ASP A 60 -16.08 7.94 17.38
C ASP A 60 -15.56 7.63 18.79
N THR A 61 -15.94 8.46 19.75
CA THR A 61 -15.49 8.33 21.14
C THR A 61 -16.06 7.12 21.87
N SER A 62 -17.00 6.39 21.27
CA SER A 62 -17.51 5.12 21.80
C SER A 62 -16.63 3.92 21.43
N ASP A 63 -15.67 4.10 20.53
CA ASP A 63 -14.77 3.03 20.10
C ASP A 63 -13.77 2.69 21.19
N SER A 64 -13.78 1.43 21.65
CA SER A 64 -12.88 0.91 22.69
C SER A 64 -11.86 -0.09 22.14
N THR A 65 -11.66 -0.13 20.82
CA THR A 65 -10.69 -1.03 20.18
C THR A 65 -9.26 -0.72 20.63
N SER A 66 -8.47 -1.76 20.86
CA SER A 66 -7.02 -1.66 21.03
C SER A 66 -6.24 -1.75 19.72
N LEU A 67 -6.93 -2.04 18.61
CA LEU A 67 -6.32 -2.12 17.28
C LEU A 67 -6.09 -0.72 16.68
N PRO A 68 -5.02 -0.52 15.90
CA PRO A 68 -4.86 0.68 15.09
C PRO A 68 -6.07 0.91 14.18
N ILE A 69 -6.63 2.12 14.20
CA ILE A 69 -7.81 2.48 13.43
C ILE A 69 -7.41 3.24 12.16
N PHE A 70 -7.78 2.70 11.01
CA PHE A 70 -7.76 3.41 9.73
C PHE A 70 -9.16 3.97 9.47
N GLU A 71 -9.30 5.28 9.60
CA GLU A 71 -10.56 5.99 9.33
C GLU A 71 -10.53 6.50 7.89
N LEU A 72 -11.27 5.83 7.01
CA LEU A 72 -11.39 6.18 5.61
C LEU A 72 -12.68 6.94 5.37
N PHE A 73 -12.60 7.97 4.52
CA PHE A 73 -13.77 8.65 3.99
C PHE A 73 -13.67 8.78 2.48
N CYS A 74 -14.73 8.42 1.76
CA CYS A 74 -14.85 8.65 0.32
C CYS A 74 -16.28 9.12 0.00
N ALA A 75 -16.42 10.10 -0.90
CA ALA A 75 -17.73 10.52 -1.38
C ALA A 75 -18.47 9.37 -2.09
N ASP A 76 -17.74 8.53 -2.83
CA ASP A 76 -18.26 7.28 -3.35
C ASP A 76 -18.24 6.20 -2.26
N ALA A 77 -19.44 5.83 -1.78
CA ALA A 77 -19.62 4.78 -0.79
C ALA A 77 -19.21 3.38 -1.30
N ASN A 78 -19.08 3.18 -2.61
CA ASN A 78 -18.66 1.92 -3.22
C ASN A 78 -17.14 1.84 -3.46
N ALA A 79 -16.36 2.86 -3.10
CA ALA A 79 -14.92 2.89 -3.31
C ALA A 79 -14.17 1.61 -2.83
N PRO A 80 -14.48 0.99 -1.67
CA PRO A 80 -13.86 -0.27 -1.25
C PRO A 80 -14.03 -1.43 -2.24
N TRP A 81 -15.11 -1.42 -3.03
CA TRP A 81 -15.43 -2.45 -4.02
C TRP A 81 -15.02 -2.09 -5.44
N SER A 82 -14.44 -0.90 -5.66
CA SER A 82 -14.10 -0.42 -6.99
C SER A 82 -13.12 -1.33 -7.71
N THR A 83 -13.55 -1.79 -8.89
CA THR A 83 -12.78 -2.47 -9.92
C THR A 83 -12.89 -1.64 -11.22
N GLY A 84 -12.67 -0.32 -11.13
CA GLY A 84 -12.68 0.57 -12.31
C GLY A 84 -11.46 0.35 -13.23
N PRO A 85 -11.34 1.02 -14.38
CA PRO A 85 -10.13 0.96 -15.19
C PRO A 85 -8.93 1.66 -14.50
N GLU A 86 -7.74 1.06 -14.56
CA GLU A 86 -6.46 1.77 -14.39
C GLU A 86 -6.22 2.53 -15.72
N SER A 87 -6.16 3.86 -15.68
CA SER A 87 -5.90 4.66 -16.89
C SER A 87 -4.50 4.35 -17.46
N GLY A 88 -4.45 3.81 -18.68
CA GLY A 88 -3.20 3.67 -19.45
C GLY A 88 -3.07 2.45 -20.39
N GLY A 89 -3.89 1.41 -20.24
CA GLY A 89 -3.92 0.24 -21.13
C GLY A 89 -5.33 -0.02 -21.64
N GLN A 90 -5.47 -0.59 -22.84
CA GLN A 90 -6.75 -0.76 -23.54
C GLN A 90 -7.89 -1.17 -22.58
N ALA A 91 -8.93 -0.33 -22.56
CA ALA A 91 -10.07 -0.46 -21.68
C ALA A 91 -10.81 -1.79 -21.92
N LEU A 92 -10.62 -2.74 -21.01
CA LEU A 92 -11.64 -3.75 -20.75
C LEU A 92 -12.61 -3.18 -19.73
N THR A 93 -13.91 -3.30 -20.01
CA THR A 93 -14.98 -2.95 -19.06
C THR A 93 -14.81 -3.87 -17.83
N GLY A 94 -14.47 -3.29 -16.65
CA GLY A 94 -14.29 -4.03 -15.39
C GLY A 94 -12.84 -4.19 -14.86
N GLY A 95 -11.93 -3.23 -15.11
CA GLY A 95 -10.52 -3.28 -14.69
C GLY A 95 -10.23 -3.28 -13.17
N LYS A 96 -8.99 -3.05 -12.73
CA LYS A 96 -8.67 -2.74 -11.31
C LYS A 96 -8.28 -1.27 -11.28
N GLY A 97 -9.01 -0.40 -10.60
CA GLY A 97 -8.85 1.05 -10.74
C GLY A 97 -9.10 1.76 -9.44
N TYR A 98 -8.42 2.89 -9.26
CA TYR A 98 -8.54 3.70 -8.06
C TYR A 98 -9.76 4.61 -8.12
N VAL A 99 -10.42 4.75 -6.97
CA VAL A 99 -11.28 5.89 -6.66
C VAL A 99 -10.41 6.91 -5.94
N ASP A 100 -10.24 8.06 -6.58
CA ASP A 100 -9.43 9.17 -6.05
C ASP A 100 -10.29 10.12 -5.21
N GLY A 101 -9.63 11.05 -4.50
CA GLY A 101 -10.30 12.08 -3.71
C GLY A 101 -10.87 11.59 -2.38
N CYS A 102 -10.47 10.40 -1.92
CA CYS A 102 -10.75 9.94 -0.56
C CYS A 102 -9.85 10.62 0.46
N SER A 103 -10.16 10.45 1.74
CA SER A 103 -9.39 10.94 2.87
C SER A 103 -9.09 9.79 3.85
N LEU A 104 -7.94 9.86 4.51
CA LEU A 104 -7.55 8.92 5.55
C LEU A 104 -7.15 9.70 6.81
N TRP A 105 -7.69 9.31 7.95
CA TRP A 105 -7.11 9.64 9.25
C TRP A 105 -6.48 8.38 9.84
N PHE A 106 -5.20 8.45 10.18
CA PHE A 106 -4.45 7.34 10.75
C PHE A 106 -3.33 7.86 11.66
N ASN A 107 -3.23 7.28 12.86
CA ASN A 107 -2.19 7.58 13.84
C ASN A 107 -1.96 9.09 14.09
N GLY A 108 -3.05 9.84 14.26
CA GLY A 108 -3.01 11.29 14.51
C GLY A 108 -2.69 12.16 13.29
N THR A 109 -2.59 11.56 12.10
CA THR A 109 -2.28 12.27 10.86
C THR A 109 -3.44 12.20 9.87
N TYR A 110 -3.79 13.34 9.29
CA TYR A 110 -4.72 13.44 8.18
C TYR A 110 -3.99 13.36 6.83
N TYR A 111 -4.51 12.55 5.93
CA TYR A 111 -4.07 12.42 4.55
C TYR A 111 -5.23 12.78 3.63
N ASP A 112 -5.05 13.82 2.83
CA ASP A 112 -6.03 14.25 1.84
C ASP A 112 -5.79 13.55 0.49
N ASN A 113 -6.80 13.51 -0.37
CA ASN A 113 -6.71 13.04 -1.76
C ASN A 113 -6.00 11.68 -1.89
N VAL A 114 -6.29 10.74 -0.99
CA VAL A 114 -5.84 9.36 -1.10
C VAL A 114 -6.72 8.62 -2.11
N SER A 115 -6.16 7.58 -2.68
CA SER A 115 -6.80 6.72 -3.66
C SER A 115 -7.10 5.37 -3.05
N LEU A 116 -8.32 4.86 -3.24
CA LEU A 116 -8.76 3.55 -2.75
C LEU A 116 -9.12 2.64 -3.92
N ARG A 117 -8.71 1.37 -3.86
CA ARG A 117 -9.21 0.36 -4.81
C ARG A 117 -9.37 -1.00 -4.19
N ARG A 118 -10.20 -1.82 -4.82
CA ARG A 118 -10.25 -3.24 -4.53
C ARG A 118 -8.95 -3.92 -4.99
N LYS A 119 -8.41 -4.81 -4.16
CA LYS A 119 -7.19 -5.58 -4.40
C LYS A 119 -7.47 -7.07 -4.46
N GLY A 120 -6.69 -7.77 -5.29
CA GLY A 120 -6.67 -9.23 -5.38
C GLY A 120 -6.98 -9.74 -6.77
N SER A 121 -7.22 -11.06 -6.84
CA SER A 121 -7.63 -11.77 -8.05
C SER A 121 -8.83 -12.65 -7.71
N THR A 122 -8.61 -13.80 -7.08
CA THR A 122 -9.68 -14.70 -6.60
C THR A 122 -10.55 -14.06 -5.51
N SER A 123 -9.97 -13.17 -4.69
CA SER A 123 -10.70 -12.44 -3.64
C SER A 123 -11.62 -11.32 -4.15
N LEU A 124 -11.66 -11.07 -5.46
CA LEU A 124 -12.56 -10.09 -6.06
C LEU A 124 -14.04 -10.51 -6.00
N ALA A 125 -14.34 -11.76 -5.67
CA ALA A 125 -15.71 -12.22 -5.42
C ALA A 125 -16.13 -12.13 -3.93
N TRP A 126 -15.20 -11.83 -3.01
CA TRP A 126 -15.51 -11.83 -1.58
C TRP A 126 -16.48 -10.71 -1.19
N PRO A 127 -17.48 -10.94 -0.33
CA PRO A 127 -18.37 -9.89 0.17
C PRO A 127 -17.60 -8.75 0.85
N LYS A 128 -16.59 -9.12 1.66
CA LYS A 128 -15.68 -8.17 2.30
C LYS A 128 -14.45 -7.93 1.42
N PRO A 129 -14.25 -6.72 0.87
CA PRO A 129 -13.22 -6.47 -0.12
C PRO A 129 -11.84 -6.34 0.54
N LYS A 130 -10.79 -6.93 -0.07
CA LYS A 130 -9.42 -6.48 0.22
C LYS A 130 -9.21 -5.14 -0.48
N MET A 131 -8.52 -4.21 0.16
CA MET A 131 -8.31 -2.87 -0.38
C MET A 131 -6.82 -2.56 -0.50
N ARG A 132 -6.46 -1.68 -1.44
CA ARG A 132 -5.19 -0.96 -1.43
C ARG A 132 -5.48 0.52 -1.25
N VAL A 133 -4.77 1.14 -0.32
CA VAL A 133 -4.77 2.60 -0.10
C VAL A 133 -3.48 3.14 -0.70
N SER A 134 -3.59 4.19 -1.50
CA SER A 134 -2.45 4.84 -2.19
C SER A 134 -2.51 6.35 -1.96
N ALA A 135 -1.36 6.99 -1.88
CA ALA A 135 -1.23 8.43 -1.83
C ALA A 135 -1.46 9.11 -3.19
N GLY A 136 -1.80 8.33 -4.22
CA GLY A 136 -1.99 8.83 -5.58
C GLY A 136 -0.71 9.50 -6.11
N ASN A 137 -0.84 10.75 -6.54
CA ASN A 137 0.25 11.54 -7.09
C ASN A 137 1.10 12.26 -6.03
N GLN A 138 0.79 12.10 -4.74
CA GLN A 138 1.48 12.80 -3.63
C GLN A 138 2.84 12.18 -3.27
N GLY A 139 3.23 11.08 -3.91
CA GLY A 139 4.45 10.34 -3.57
C GLY A 139 4.33 9.58 -2.25
N LYS A 140 5.43 9.47 -1.50
CA LYS A 140 5.49 8.67 -0.26
C LYS A 140 5.11 9.54 0.94
N VAL A 141 3.90 9.36 1.46
CA VAL A 141 3.37 10.19 2.57
C VAL A 141 2.99 9.40 3.82
N PHE A 142 2.61 8.13 3.67
CA PHE A 142 2.15 7.32 4.80
C PHE A 142 3.32 6.88 5.67
N ALA A 143 3.35 7.33 6.92
CA ALA A 143 4.40 6.97 7.86
C ALA A 143 4.21 5.53 8.37
N THR A 144 5.28 4.74 8.36
CA THR A 144 5.31 3.38 8.92
C THR A 144 5.83 3.40 10.36
N SER A 145 5.61 2.32 11.11
CA SER A 145 6.21 2.16 12.45
C SER A 145 7.73 2.10 12.41
N ALA A 146 8.30 1.66 11.29
CA ALA A 146 9.74 1.60 11.07
C ALA A 146 10.38 2.96 10.73
N GLY A 147 9.61 4.06 10.68
CA GLY A 147 10.15 5.42 10.58
C GLY A 147 10.45 5.91 9.15
N TYR A 148 9.96 5.23 8.13
CA TYR A 148 9.99 5.71 6.74
C TYR A 148 8.57 5.96 6.21
N LYS A 149 8.47 6.53 5.02
CA LYS A 149 7.20 6.79 4.34
C LYS A 149 7.03 5.87 3.14
N VAL A 150 5.81 5.39 2.94
CA VAL A 150 5.42 4.58 1.78
C VAL A 150 4.35 5.29 0.95
N LYS A 151 4.26 4.94 -0.33
CA LYS A 151 3.25 5.46 -1.25
C LYS A 151 1.90 4.75 -1.08
N SER A 152 1.93 3.46 -0.76
CA SER A 152 0.72 2.65 -0.61
C SER A 152 0.92 1.54 0.41
N PHE A 153 -0.20 0.99 0.85
CA PHE A 153 -0.26 -0.24 1.66
C PHE A 153 -1.56 -0.99 1.35
N SER A 154 -1.63 -2.24 1.78
CA SER A 154 -2.80 -3.09 1.59
C SER A 154 -3.55 -3.30 2.90
N LEU A 155 -4.87 -3.36 2.81
CA LEU A 155 -5.78 -3.77 3.90
C LEU A 155 -6.43 -5.09 3.49
N SER A 156 -5.91 -6.18 4.03
CA SER A 156 -6.38 -7.54 3.77
C SER A 156 -7.64 -7.85 4.60
N ALA A 157 -8.74 -8.18 3.92
CA ALA A 157 -10.01 -8.49 4.55
C ALA A 157 -10.02 -9.79 5.36
N ASN A 158 -9.17 -10.75 4.97
CA ASN A 158 -9.13 -12.14 5.43
C ASN A 158 -10.51 -12.77 5.56
N TRP A 159 -11.36 -12.55 4.56
CA TRP A 159 -12.71 -13.12 4.53
C TRP A 159 -12.69 -14.65 4.56
N ALA A 160 -11.72 -15.25 3.88
CA ALA A 160 -11.47 -16.68 3.89
C ALA A 160 -9.97 -16.94 3.95
N GLU A 161 -9.58 -17.96 4.70
CA GLU A 161 -8.25 -18.54 4.77
C GLU A 161 -8.33 -20.04 4.44
N PRO A 162 -7.26 -20.68 3.92
CA PRO A 162 -7.21 -22.13 3.82
C PRO A 162 -7.36 -22.78 5.21
N GLY A 163 -8.28 -23.74 5.33
CA GLY A 163 -8.57 -24.43 6.58
C GLY A 163 -9.50 -23.64 7.51
N GLU A 164 -9.28 -23.74 8.82
CA GLU A 164 -10.06 -23.00 9.83
C GLU A 164 -9.66 -21.53 9.85
N ASN A 165 -10.62 -20.61 9.81
CA ASN A 165 -10.35 -19.17 9.79
C ASN A 165 -9.87 -18.67 11.16
N THR A 166 -8.56 -18.42 11.29
CA THR A 166 -7.97 -17.78 12.47
C THR A 166 -7.87 -16.28 12.29
N PHE A 167 -7.83 -15.83 11.03
CA PHE A 167 -7.65 -14.45 10.61
C PHE A 167 -6.35 -13.82 11.11
N THR A 168 -5.37 -14.64 11.47
CA THR A 168 -4.08 -14.20 12.03
C THR A 168 -2.90 -14.73 11.24
N ARG A 169 -3.15 -15.56 10.22
CA ARG A 169 -2.08 -16.22 9.47
C ARG A 169 -1.11 -15.21 8.84
N GLU A 170 -1.63 -14.17 8.21
CA GLU A 170 -0.79 -13.19 7.50
C GLU A 170 0.24 -12.49 8.43
N PRO A 171 -0.13 -11.85 9.55
CA PRO A 171 0.86 -11.29 10.49
C PRO A 171 1.78 -12.35 11.08
N LEU A 172 1.26 -13.56 11.34
CA LEU A 172 2.06 -14.64 11.92
C LEU A 172 3.13 -15.12 10.95
N VAL A 173 2.82 -15.27 9.66
CA VAL A 173 3.76 -15.62 8.60
C VAL A 173 4.88 -14.58 8.52
N TRP A 174 4.54 -13.29 8.44
CA TRP A 174 5.54 -12.23 8.36
C TRP A 174 6.40 -12.14 9.62
N LYS A 175 5.80 -12.39 10.80
CA LYS A 175 6.54 -12.46 12.07
C LYS A 175 7.47 -13.67 12.11
N THR A 176 7.04 -14.83 11.65
CA THR A 176 7.89 -16.02 11.56
C THR A 176 9.06 -15.78 10.61
N PHE A 177 8.84 -15.16 9.45
CA PHE A 177 9.95 -14.77 8.57
C PHE A 177 10.93 -13.83 9.26
N GLN A 178 10.45 -12.79 9.96
CA GLN A 178 11.29 -11.89 10.74
C GLN A 178 12.16 -12.65 11.75
N GLU A 179 11.57 -13.53 12.56
CA GLU A 179 12.28 -14.31 13.60
C GLU A 179 13.28 -15.30 13.00
N MET A 180 13.03 -15.79 11.79
CA MET A 180 13.93 -16.71 11.08
C MET A 180 14.99 -15.99 10.22
N GLY A 181 15.08 -14.66 10.29
CA GLY A 181 16.03 -13.87 9.51
C GLY A 181 15.76 -13.90 8.01
N VAL A 182 14.51 -14.12 7.61
CA VAL A 182 14.02 -14.07 6.24
C VAL A 182 13.42 -12.69 5.99
N ASP A 183 13.53 -12.20 4.75
CA ASP A 183 12.96 -10.92 4.38
C ASP A 183 11.44 -10.89 4.66
N TYR A 184 10.96 -9.82 5.27
CA TYR A 184 9.58 -9.73 5.75
C TYR A 184 8.97 -8.34 5.52
N LEU A 185 7.64 -8.31 5.51
CA LEU A 185 6.83 -7.09 5.46
C LEU A 185 6.23 -6.79 6.84
N GLU A 186 6.03 -5.51 7.17
CA GLU A 186 5.22 -5.16 8.33
C GLU A 186 3.77 -5.61 8.11
N SER A 187 3.21 -6.35 9.07
CA SER A 187 1.82 -6.77 9.03
C SER A 187 1.22 -6.91 10.42
N TYR A 188 0.01 -6.38 10.61
CA TYR A 188 -0.68 -6.37 11.90
C TYR A 188 -2.19 -6.23 11.75
N GLN A 189 -2.92 -6.65 12.78
CA GLN A 189 -4.38 -6.48 12.86
C GLN A 189 -4.74 -5.00 12.96
N SER A 190 -5.77 -4.59 12.24
CA SER A 190 -6.27 -3.23 12.24
C SER A 190 -7.79 -3.19 12.27
N HIS A 191 -8.32 -2.07 12.74
CA HIS A 191 -9.73 -1.72 12.65
C HIS A 191 -9.87 -0.75 11.47
N VAL A 192 -10.78 -1.02 10.54
CA VAL A 192 -11.13 -0.07 9.48
C VAL A 192 -12.52 0.50 9.73
N ARG A 193 -12.61 1.83 9.70
CA ARG A 193 -13.87 2.56 9.61
C ARG A 193 -13.98 3.18 8.23
N PHE A 194 -15.17 3.18 7.67
CA PHE A 194 -15.43 3.74 6.35
C PHE A 194 -16.70 4.60 6.41
N ASN A 195 -16.57 5.87 6.02
CA ASN A 195 -17.65 6.86 6.07
C ASN A 195 -18.36 6.89 7.44
N GLY A 196 -17.55 6.81 8.51
CA GLY A 196 -18.02 6.89 9.89
C GLY A 196 -18.51 5.58 10.52
N ALA A 197 -18.79 4.55 9.73
CA ALA A 197 -19.24 3.26 10.24
C ALA A 197 -18.07 2.29 10.44
N TYR A 198 -18.25 1.33 11.36
CA TYR A 198 -17.40 0.14 11.43
C TYR A 198 -17.44 -0.61 10.10
N PHE A 199 -16.30 -0.73 9.42
CA PHE A 199 -16.22 -1.46 8.16
C PHE A 199 -15.75 -2.90 8.36
N GLY A 200 -14.83 -3.12 9.31
CA GLY A 200 -14.36 -4.44 9.66
C GLY A 200 -12.98 -4.43 10.28
N ARG A 201 -12.57 -5.58 10.81
CA ARG A 201 -11.17 -5.87 11.14
C ARG A 201 -10.40 -6.23 9.87
N PHE A 202 -9.27 -5.61 9.64
CA PHE A 202 -8.40 -5.92 8.51
C PHE A 202 -7.02 -6.32 9.02
N ILE A 203 -6.18 -6.76 8.11
CA ILE A 203 -4.76 -6.87 8.34
C ILE A 203 -4.08 -5.85 7.45
N TYR A 204 -3.35 -4.92 8.07
CA TYR A 204 -2.40 -4.09 7.36
C TYR A 204 -1.30 -5.00 6.80
N VAL A 205 -0.94 -4.78 5.53
CA VAL A 205 0.22 -5.40 4.91
C VAL A 205 0.97 -4.32 4.16
N GLU A 206 2.23 -4.14 4.52
CA GLU A 206 3.17 -3.29 3.81
C GLU A 206 3.34 -3.78 2.35
N ASP A 207 3.72 -2.88 1.44
CA ASP A 207 4.10 -3.26 0.07
C ASP A 207 5.63 -3.48 -0.02
N TRP A 208 6.06 -4.40 -0.89
CA TRP A 208 7.48 -4.44 -1.28
C TRP A 208 7.83 -3.15 -2.01
N THR A 209 8.82 -2.43 -1.47
CA THR A 209 9.27 -1.10 -1.92
C THR A 209 10.76 -0.99 -1.67
N PRO A 210 11.47 -0.03 -2.30
CA PRO A 210 12.85 0.25 -1.93
C PRO A 210 13.02 0.46 -0.42
N GLU A 211 12.11 1.16 0.26
CA GLU A 211 12.19 1.37 1.71
C GLU A 211 12.11 0.06 2.51
N SER A 212 11.19 -0.84 2.15
CA SER A 212 11.07 -2.13 2.84
C SER A 212 12.22 -3.08 2.51
N LEU A 213 12.79 -3.02 1.30
CA LEU A 213 14.03 -3.72 0.94
C LEU A 213 15.22 -3.20 1.76
N LYS A 214 15.35 -1.88 1.91
CA LYS A 214 16.40 -1.28 2.76
C LYS A 214 16.26 -1.75 4.20
N ARG A 215 15.03 -1.82 4.74
CA ARG A 215 14.76 -2.37 6.08
C ARG A 215 15.20 -3.84 6.21
N ASN A 216 15.10 -4.61 5.13
CA ASN A 216 15.57 -6.01 5.06
C ASN A 216 17.07 -6.14 4.69
N GLY A 217 17.83 -5.04 4.76
CA GLY A 217 19.29 -5.05 4.61
C GLY A 217 19.81 -5.02 3.17
N TYR A 218 18.97 -4.71 2.19
CA TYR A 218 19.42 -4.51 0.81
C TYR A 218 20.00 -3.10 0.59
N ASP A 219 21.04 -3.01 -0.23
CA ASP A 219 21.49 -1.72 -0.78
C ASP A 219 20.56 -1.30 -1.92
N THR A 220 19.74 -0.28 -1.65
CA THR A 220 18.73 0.20 -2.60
C THR A 220 19.24 1.26 -3.55
N SER A 221 20.52 1.63 -3.49
CA SER A 221 21.15 2.49 -4.49
C SER A 221 21.35 1.76 -5.82
N ASP A 222 21.50 0.44 -5.77
CA ASP A 222 21.67 -0.47 -6.91
C ASP A 222 20.84 -1.75 -6.75
N ILE A 223 19.51 -1.59 -6.58
CA ILE A 223 18.59 -2.73 -6.64
C ILE A 223 18.26 -3.08 -8.09
N GLY A 224 18.51 -4.33 -8.46
CA GLY A 224 17.95 -4.93 -9.68
C GLY A 224 16.43 -5.09 -9.59
N SER A 225 15.81 -5.68 -10.61
CA SER A 225 14.35 -5.84 -10.62
C SER A 225 13.79 -6.72 -9.52
N LEU A 226 12.67 -6.27 -8.98
CA LEU A 226 11.79 -7.07 -8.14
C LEU A 226 10.71 -7.74 -9.01
N PHE A 227 10.72 -9.07 -9.02
CA PHE A 227 9.71 -9.87 -9.71
C PHE A 227 8.70 -10.45 -8.72
N LYS A 228 7.42 -10.30 -9.05
CA LYS A 228 6.29 -10.85 -8.32
C LYS A 228 5.67 -12.00 -9.10
N SER A 229 5.51 -13.15 -8.46
CA SER A 229 4.76 -14.27 -9.01
C SER A 229 3.27 -13.90 -9.14
N GLU A 230 2.73 -13.96 -10.36
CA GLU A 230 1.32 -13.68 -10.64
C GLU A 230 0.51 -14.96 -10.96
N SER A 231 1.18 -16.09 -11.18
CA SER A 231 0.57 -17.36 -11.54
C SER A 231 0.99 -18.49 -10.61
N GLY A 232 0.04 -19.13 -9.93
CA GLY A 232 0.33 -20.24 -9.02
C GLY A 232 0.92 -21.48 -9.72
N GLU A 233 0.60 -21.68 -11.00
CA GLU A 233 1.09 -22.83 -11.78
C GLU A 233 2.34 -22.50 -12.60
N TYR A 234 2.40 -21.30 -13.19
CA TYR A 234 3.41 -20.95 -14.19
C TYR A 234 4.54 -20.05 -13.66
N SER A 235 4.41 -19.47 -12.47
CA SER A 235 5.49 -18.72 -11.79
C SER A 235 6.38 -19.65 -10.94
N ASN A 236 6.79 -20.78 -11.50
CA ASN A 236 7.46 -21.87 -10.77
C ASN A 236 8.97 -21.99 -11.10
N LEU A 237 9.57 -20.92 -11.62
CA LEU A 237 10.98 -20.85 -12.06
C LEU A 237 11.37 -21.90 -13.11
N ARG A 238 10.42 -22.41 -13.92
CA ARG A 238 10.73 -23.28 -15.07
C ARG A 238 11.68 -22.59 -16.05
N TRP A 239 12.67 -23.35 -16.54
CA TRP A 239 13.77 -22.83 -17.38
C TRP A 239 13.39 -22.62 -18.86
N ASP A 240 12.31 -23.25 -19.30
CA ASP A 240 11.81 -23.27 -20.66
C ASP A 240 10.69 -22.22 -20.91
N LEU A 241 10.56 -21.23 -20.02
CA LEU A 241 9.63 -20.12 -20.18
C LEU A 241 10.04 -19.23 -21.37
N PRO A 242 9.20 -19.05 -22.40
CA PRO A 242 9.46 -18.09 -23.47
C PRO A 242 9.46 -16.66 -22.95
N LYS A 243 10.31 -15.78 -23.52
CA LYS A 243 10.46 -14.39 -23.04
C LYS A 243 9.16 -13.60 -23.13
N ASP A 244 8.44 -13.75 -24.23
CA ASP A 244 7.13 -13.13 -24.47
C ASP A 244 6.05 -13.60 -23.48
N GLN A 245 6.25 -14.75 -22.82
CA GLN A 245 5.35 -15.26 -21.79
C GLN A 245 5.66 -14.74 -20.37
N VAL A 246 6.85 -14.17 -20.13
CA VAL A 246 7.26 -13.68 -18.80
C VAL A 246 6.24 -12.70 -18.20
N PRO A 247 5.76 -11.67 -18.93
CA PRO A 247 4.83 -10.69 -18.36
C PRO A 247 3.46 -11.24 -17.97
N PHE A 248 3.08 -12.45 -18.45
CA PHE A 248 1.81 -13.08 -18.08
C PHE A 248 1.89 -13.81 -16.74
N TYR A 249 3.08 -14.23 -16.32
CA TYR A 249 3.27 -15.02 -15.11
C TYR A 249 4.08 -14.27 -14.04
N TRP A 250 4.84 -13.26 -14.42
CA TRP A 250 5.64 -12.47 -13.50
C TRP A 250 5.37 -10.99 -13.72
N GLY A 251 4.95 -10.33 -12.65
CA GLY A 251 4.92 -8.87 -12.59
C GLY A 251 6.31 -8.35 -12.25
N GLN A 252 6.72 -7.25 -12.87
CA GLN A 252 7.93 -6.52 -12.48
C GLN A 252 7.49 -5.24 -11.75
N ASP A 253 7.89 -5.07 -10.50
CA ASP A 253 7.55 -3.89 -9.70
C ASP A 253 8.46 -2.72 -10.08
N GLU A 254 7.87 -1.55 -10.34
CA GLU A 254 8.56 -0.31 -10.79
C GLU A 254 9.60 -0.51 -11.93
N PRO A 255 9.21 -1.09 -13.09
CA PRO A 255 10.15 -1.41 -14.15
C PRO A 255 10.77 -0.14 -14.73
N LYS A 256 12.10 0.01 -14.58
CA LYS A 256 12.88 1.02 -15.33
C LYS A 256 13.10 0.60 -16.79
N ALA A 257 13.11 -0.72 -17.04
CA ALA A 257 13.19 -1.36 -18.36
C ALA A 257 12.60 -2.79 -18.28
N ASP A 258 12.35 -3.43 -19.43
CA ASP A 258 12.04 -4.87 -19.48
C ASP A 258 13.27 -5.67 -19.03
N GLU A 259 13.22 -6.22 -17.81
CA GLU A 259 14.29 -7.03 -17.24
C GLU A 259 13.95 -8.52 -17.24
N SER A 260 12.98 -8.96 -18.07
CA SER A 260 12.61 -10.38 -18.20
C SER A 260 13.82 -11.28 -18.49
N ALA A 261 14.86 -10.74 -19.15
CA ALA A 261 16.11 -11.46 -19.39
C ALA A 261 16.82 -11.91 -18.12
N LEU A 262 16.80 -11.11 -17.04
CA LEU A 262 17.40 -11.46 -15.75
C LEU A 262 16.69 -12.67 -15.11
N LEU A 263 15.36 -12.67 -15.15
CA LEU A 263 14.57 -13.80 -14.65
C LEU A 263 14.80 -15.07 -15.49
N LEU A 264 14.92 -14.95 -16.81
CA LEU A 264 15.24 -16.08 -17.68
C LEU A 264 16.65 -16.62 -17.44
N GLU A 265 17.62 -15.74 -17.19
CA GLU A 265 18.97 -16.15 -16.79
C GLU A 265 18.94 -16.92 -15.48
N LEU A 266 18.21 -16.42 -14.47
CA LEU A 266 17.99 -17.10 -13.20
C LEU A 266 17.42 -18.51 -13.39
N THR A 267 16.29 -18.63 -14.09
CA THR A 267 15.63 -19.94 -14.29
C THR A 267 16.51 -20.94 -15.05
N ARG A 268 17.25 -20.48 -16.08
CA ARG A 268 18.17 -21.34 -16.85
C ARG A 268 19.41 -21.73 -16.06
N GLY A 269 19.98 -20.80 -15.30
CA GLY A 269 21.11 -21.06 -14.42
C GLY A 269 20.77 -22.09 -13.34
N LEU A 270 19.61 -21.96 -12.70
CA LEU A 270 19.08 -22.94 -11.73
C LEU A 270 18.91 -24.35 -12.33
N ALA A 271 18.56 -24.45 -13.61
CA ALA A 271 18.38 -25.71 -14.32
C ALA A 271 19.68 -26.28 -14.93
N GLY A 272 20.80 -25.54 -14.89
CA GLY A 272 22.03 -25.91 -15.60
C GLY A 272 21.92 -25.77 -17.14
N ALA A 273 20.91 -25.06 -17.62
CA ALA A 273 20.71 -24.72 -19.03
C ALA A 273 21.20 -23.28 -19.35
N GLY A 274 21.91 -22.66 -18.41
CA GLY A 274 22.46 -21.31 -18.53
C GLY A 274 23.84 -21.26 -19.18
N SER A 275 24.49 -20.09 -19.08
CA SER A 275 25.84 -19.84 -19.59
C SER A 275 26.97 -20.42 -18.71
N LYS A 276 26.63 -20.88 -17.50
CA LYS A 276 27.55 -21.45 -16.50
C LYS A 276 27.06 -22.82 -16.05
N GLU A 277 28.00 -23.67 -15.63
CA GLU A 277 27.69 -24.89 -14.89
C GLU A 277 26.80 -24.58 -13.68
N ARG A 278 25.80 -25.43 -13.44
CA ARG A 278 24.78 -25.20 -12.41
C ARG A 278 25.38 -24.92 -11.05
N GLU A 279 26.40 -25.69 -10.65
CA GLU A 279 27.05 -25.52 -9.35
C GLU A 279 27.65 -24.12 -9.19
N ASN A 280 28.42 -23.66 -10.17
CA ASN A 280 28.99 -22.31 -10.15
C ASN A 280 27.90 -21.24 -10.18
N TYR A 281 26.84 -21.45 -10.97
CA TYR A 281 25.72 -20.51 -11.01
C TYR A 281 25.03 -20.37 -9.65
N LEU A 282 24.84 -21.46 -8.91
CA LEU A 282 24.21 -21.42 -7.59
C LEU A 282 24.99 -20.56 -6.59
N PHE A 283 26.33 -20.58 -6.65
CA PHE A 283 27.17 -19.73 -5.79
C PHE A 283 27.25 -18.28 -6.27
N ASP A 284 27.27 -18.04 -7.58
CA ASP A 284 27.42 -16.70 -8.15
C ASP A 284 26.10 -15.92 -8.20
N GLY A 285 24.99 -16.61 -8.51
CA GLY A 285 23.71 -16.01 -8.85
C GLY A 285 22.70 -15.97 -7.71
N LEU A 286 22.96 -16.65 -6.59
CA LEU A 286 22.04 -16.71 -5.44
C LEU A 286 22.72 -16.33 -4.14
N ASN A 287 21.96 -15.67 -3.28
CA ASN A 287 22.24 -15.66 -1.86
C ASN A 287 21.77 -16.98 -1.23
N LEU A 288 22.61 -18.03 -1.33
CA LEU A 288 22.27 -19.38 -0.85
C LEU A 288 21.81 -19.42 0.63
N PRO A 289 22.45 -18.71 1.58
CA PRO A 289 21.95 -18.64 2.95
C PRO A 289 20.52 -18.11 3.05
N LYS A 290 20.18 -17.03 2.32
CA LYS A 290 18.81 -16.49 2.31
C LYS A 290 17.81 -17.48 1.70
N VAL A 291 18.17 -18.16 0.62
CA VAL A 291 17.30 -19.17 -0.01
C VAL A 291 17.03 -20.34 0.93
N ILE A 292 18.06 -20.85 1.63
CA ILE A 292 17.93 -21.95 2.60
C ILE A 292 17.03 -21.53 3.77
N ASN A 293 17.25 -20.33 4.34
CA ASN A 293 16.41 -19.82 5.43
C ASN A 293 14.96 -19.65 5.00
N TYR A 294 14.74 -19.13 3.78
CA TYR A 294 13.40 -18.99 3.21
C TYR A 294 12.69 -20.34 3.07
N MET A 295 13.38 -21.36 2.55
CA MET A 295 12.82 -22.72 2.43
C MET A 295 12.52 -23.36 3.79
N ALA A 296 13.41 -23.16 4.78
CA ALA A 296 13.19 -23.65 6.14
C ALA A 296 11.95 -22.98 6.78
N ALA A 297 11.81 -21.66 6.61
CA ALA A 297 10.66 -20.93 7.13
C ALA A 297 9.35 -21.33 6.44
N GLN A 298 9.36 -21.50 5.11
CA GLN A 298 8.22 -22.04 4.37
C GLN A 298 7.79 -23.42 4.90
N THR A 299 8.74 -24.30 5.20
CA THR A 299 8.45 -25.64 5.76
C THR A 299 7.80 -25.57 7.14
N LEU A 300 8.10 -24.54 7.94
CA LEU A 300 7.47 -24.33 9.25
C LEU A 300 6.04 -23.77 9.12
N ILE A 301 5.78 -22.98 8.08
CA ILE A 301 4.53 -22.24 7.88
C ILE A 301 3.47 -23.07 7.15
N LEU A 302 3.89 -23.90 6.19
CA LEU A 302 3.05 -24.78 5.37
C LEU A 302 2.55 -26.00 6.15
#